data_AF-A0A1M5GZ47-F1
#
_entry.id   AF-A0A1M5GZ47-F1
#
_cell.length_a   1.000
_cell.length_b   1.000
_cell.length_c   1.000
_cell.angle_alpha   90.00
_cell.angle_beta   90.00
_cell.angle_gamma   90.00
#
_symmetry.space_group_name_H-M   'P 1'
#
loop_
_entity.id
_entity.type
_entity.pdbx_description
1 polymer ?
#
loop_
_entity_poly.entity_id
_entity_poly.type
_entity_poly.pdbx_seq_one_letter_code
_entity_poly.pdbx_strand_id
1 'polypeptide(L)'
;MSGEGQTSEEWVPAFPGQRPPFAPGHELSTKHGARSPRKVEPLALELVARLLEQPGTEYLRAPLYASAVHAWARVEAKCARAAEYLEAMPIERQMESPKPGTAPPLEVWRRMEATALTHRGRLGLDPLSAARLGKDVAAAKVDMAKLLSDAQAAVDAREAGEGA
;
A
#
# COMPACT_ATOMS: atom_id res chain seq x y z
N MET A 1 -26.42 38.17 29.35
CA MET A 1 -27.70 37.46 29.60
C MET A 1 -28.00 36.71 28.32
N SER A 2 -27.58 35.44 28.23
CA SER A 2 -28.45 34.24 28.44
C SER A 2 -29.57 34.24 27.39
N GLY A 3 -29.58 33.43 26.33
CA GLY A 3 -29.19 32.02 26.22
C GLY A 3 -30.49 31.21 26.09
N GLU A 4 -31.16 31.27 24.94
CA GLU A 4 -32.37 30.48 24.68
C GLU A 4 -31.98 29.04 24.28
N GLY A 5 -32.29 28.10 25.16
CA GLY A 5 -32.02 26.68 25.00
C GLY A 5 -32.97 26.02 24.00
N GLN A 6 -32.40 25.33 23.02
CA GLN A 6 -33.13 24.38 22.18
C GLN A 6 -33.65 23.23 23.05
N THR A 7 -34.97 23.08 23.07
CA THR A 7 -35.69 21.96 23.67
C THR A 7 -35.43 20.68 22.88
N SER A 8 -34.92 19.66 23.56
CA SER A 8 -34.80 18.29 23.06
C SER A 8 -36.18 17.64 23.02
N GLU A 9 -36.74 17.41 21.83
CA GLU A 9 -37.94 16.60 21.64
C GLU A 9 -37.73 15.18 22.19
N GLU A 10 -38.70 14.69 22.97
CA GLU A 10 -38.66 13.39 23.63
C GLU A 10 -38.91 12.27 22.61
N TRP A 11 -37.93 11.38 22.41
CA TRP A 11 -38.01 10.29 21.43
C TRP A 11 -38.96 9.18 21.89
N VAL A 12 -39.87 8.74 20.99
CA VAL A 12 -40.83 7.65 21.24
C VAL A 12 -40.58 6.48 20.27
N PRO A 13 -40.50 5.22 20.75
CA PRO A 13 -40.36 4.04 19.89
C PRO A 13 -41.65 3.75 19.09
N ALA A 14 -41.52 3.38 17.82
CA ALA A 14 -42.63 2.99 16.95
C ALA A 14 -43.10 1.53 17.17
N PHE A 15 -42.28 0.67 17.79
CA PHE A 15 -42.64 -0.71 18.13
C PHE A 15 -41.90 -1.23 19.38
N PRO A 16 -42.45 -2.24 20.09
CA PRO A 16 -41.82 -2.82 21.27
C PRO A 16 -40.41 -3.36 20.96
N GLY A 17 -39.40 -2.88 21.70
CA GLY A 17 -37.99 -3.30 21.54
C GLY A 17 -37.16 -2.44 20.57
N GLN A 18 -37.74 -1.40 19.97
CA GLN A 18 -36.96 -0.44 19.19
C GLN A 18 -35.98 0.31 20.10
N ARG A 19 -34.70 0.36 19.71
CA ARG A 19 -33.68 1.13 20.43
C ARG A 19 -33.75 2.61 20.04
N PRO A 20 -33.48 3.54 20.98
CA PRO A 20 -33.39 4.96 20.66
C PRO A 20 -32.36 5.22 19.56
N PRO A 21 -32.57 6.25 18.71
CA PRO A 21 -31.55 6.71 17.78
C PRO A 21 -30.31 7.11 18.56
N PHE A 22 -29.15 6.90 17.95
CA PHE A 22 -27.88 7.29 18.54
C PHE A 22 -27.88 8.80 18.80
N ALA A 23 -27.45 9.21 20.00
CA ALA A 23 -27.34 10.62 20.34
C ALA A 23 -26.47 11.38 19.32
N PRO A 24 -26.75 12.66 19.01
CA PRO A 24 -25.84 13.48 18.22
C PRO A 24 -24.44 13.48 18.87
N GLY A 25 -23.40 13.09 18.12
CA GLY A 25 -22.03 12.93 18.64
C GLY A 25 -21.68 11.52 19.14
N HIS A 26 -22.54 10.53 18.92
CA HIS A 26 -22.32 9.16 19.39
C HIS A 26 -21.38 8.38 18.45
N GLU A 27 -20.08 8.45 18.74
CA GLU A 27 -18.99 7.83 17.94
C GLU A 27 -18.80 6.31 18.16
N LEU A 28 -19.77 5.60 18.76
CA LEU A 28 -19.63 4.16 19.02
C LEU A 28 -19.46 3.31 17.73
N SER A 29 -19.88 3.80 16.57
CA SER A 29 -19.59 3.20 15.25
C SER A 29 -18.28 3.70 14.60
N THR A 30 -17.62 4.71 15.16
CA THR A 30 -16.48 5.43 14.56
C THR A 30 -15.12 4.88 15.00
N LYS A 31 -15.10 3.93 15.94
CA LYS A 31 -13.86 3.43 16.58
C LYS A 31 -12.94 2.60 15.69
N HIS A 32 -13.33 2.27 14.45
CA HIS A 32 -12.54 1.42 13.55
C HIS A 32 -12.35 2.07 12.16
N GLY A 33 -11.69 3.23 12.12
CA GLY A 33 -11.36 3.95 10.88
C GLY A 33 -10.10 3.45 10.16
N ALA A 34 -9.19 2.76 10.85
CA ALA A 34 -7.85 2.43 10.32
C ALA A 34 -7.87 1.54 9.06
N ARG A 35 -8.94 0.76 8.88
CA ARG A 35 -9.15 -0.08 7.68
C ARG A 35 -10.29 0.43 6.78
N SER A 36 -10.89 1.57 7.12
CA SER A 36 -12.01 2.11 6.35
C SER A 36 -11.56 2.43 4.93
N PRO A 37 -12.20 1.86 3.88
CA PRO A 37 -11.85 2.17 2.50
C PRO A 37 -11.86 3.68 2.22
N ARG A 38 -12.79 4.42 2.83
CA ARG A 38 -12.90 5.89 2.68
C ARG A 38 -11.67 6.66 3.17
N LYS A 39 -10.91 6.11 4.13
CA LYS A 39 -9.70 6.74 4.68
C LYS A 39 -8.41 6.17 4.06
N VAL A 40 -8.42 4.88 3.74
CA VAL A 40 -7.25 4.19 3.19
C VAL A 40 -7.06 4.50 1.70
N GLU A 41 -8.15 4.50 0.93
CA GLU A 41 -8.08 4.64 -0.53
C GLU A 41 -7.51 5.99 -0.98
N PRO A 42 -7.89 7.15 -0.42
CA PRO A 42 -7.29 8.43 -0.81
C PRO A 42 -5.78 8.47 -0.61
N LEU A 43 -5.30 7.98 0.55
CA LEU A 43 -3.87 7.90 0.84
C LEU A 43 -3.15 6.89 -0.07
N ALA A 44 -3.78 5.75 -0.38
CA ALA A 44 -3.23 4.79 -1.31
C ALA A 44 -3.05 5.39 -2.71
N LEU A 45 -4.04 6.13 -3.22
CA LEU A 45 -3.93 6.79 -4.53
C LEU A 45 -2.82 7.85 -4.56
N GLU A 46 -2.67 8.62 -3.48
CA GLU A 46 -1.57 9.58 -3.33
C GLU A 46 -0.21 8.88 -3.34
N LEU A 47 -0.08 7.75 -2.65
CA LEU A 47 1.15 6.95 -2.63
C LEU A 47 1.47 6.35 -4.02
N VAL A 48 0.46 5.90 -4.77
CA VAL A 48 0.65 5.44 -6.16
C VAL A 48 1.16 6.59 -7.02
N ALA A 49 0.53 7.76 -6.96
CA ALA A 49 0.94 8.92 -7.74
C ALA A 49 2.40 9.30 -7.44
N ARG A 50 2.73 9.44 -6.15
CA ARG A 50 4.10 9.74 -5.71
C ARG A 50 5.10 8.68 -6.15
N LEU A 51 4.75 7.40 -6.09
CA LEU A 51 5.63 6.33 -6.54
C LEU A 51 5.92 6.44 -8.03
N LEU A 52 4.87 6.61 -8.86
CA LEU A 52 5.02 6.66 -10.31
C LEU A 52 5.71 7.94 -10.81
N GLU A 53 5.90 8.95 -9.97
CA GLU A 53 6.69 10.14 -10.26
C GLU A 53 8.19 9.95 -9.95
N GLN A 54 8.58 8.93 -9.19
CA GLN A 54 9.97 8.71 -8.82
C GLN A 54 10.81 8.21 -10.01
N PRO A 55 12.02 8.78 -10.22
CA PRO A 55 12.97 8.24 -11.19
C PRO A 55 13.30 6.77 -10.91
N GLY A 56 13.39 5.95 -11.95
CA GLY A 56 13.74 4.53 -11.83
C GLY A 56 12.53 3.62 -11.55
N THR A 57 11.32 4.15 -11.53
CA THR A 57 10.06 3.39 -11.36
C THR A 57 9.23 3.31 -12.65
N GLU A 58 9.77 3.75 -13.79
CA GLU A 58 9.01 3.93 -15.03
C GLU A 58 8.34 2.64 -15.51
N TYR A 59 8.99 1.50 -15.28
CA TYR A 59 8.47 0.18 -15.62
C TYR A 59 7.17 -0.17 -14.88
N LEU A 60 6.95 0.40 -13.68
CA LEU A 60 5.73 0.17 -12.88
C LEU A 60 4.48 0.82 -13.49
N ARG A 61 4.64 1.72 -14.46
CA ARG A 61 3.51 2.29 -15.23
C ARG A 61 2.89 1.30 -16.20
N ALA A 62 3.55 0.18 -16.50
CA ALA A 62 2.97 -0.83 -17.38
C ALA A 62 1.67 -1.41 -16.76
N PRO A 63 0.57 -1.56 -17.52
CA PRO A 63 -0.72 -2.01 -16.99
C PRO A 63 -0.68 -3.32 -16.21
N LEU A 64 0.27 -4.21 -16.54
CA LEU A 64 0.46 -5.50 -15.87
C LEU A 64 0.82 -5.36 -14.38
N TYR A 65 1.41 -4.24 -13.97
CA TYR A 65 1.78 -3.98 -12.57
C TYR A 65 0.73 -3.18 -11.80
N ALA A 66 -0.33 -2.67 -12.46
CA ALA A 66 -1.28 -1.75 -11.86
C ALA A 66 -1.93 -2.31 -10.57
N SER A 67 -2.32 -3.58 -10.59
CA SER A 67 -2.90 -4.25 -9.42
C SER A 67 -1.89 -4.45 -8.29
N ALA A 68 -0.63 -4.77 -8.61
CA ALA A 68 0.44 -4.96 -7.64
C ALA A 68 0.83 -3.63 -6.95
N VAL A 69 0.93 -2.56 -7.73
CA VAL A 69 1.20 -1.19 -7.26
C VAL A 69 0.06 -0.71 -6.36
N HIS A 70 -1.20 -0.92 -6.75
CA HIS A 70 -2.34 -0.55 -5.93
C HIS A 70 -2.41 -1.36 -4.63
N ALA A 71 -2.15 -2.67 -4.69
CA ALA A 71 -2.12 -3.53 -3.50
C ALA A 71 -1.02 -3.09 -2.52
N TRP A 72 0.18 -2.78 -3.02
CA TRP A 72 1.26 -2.19 -2.22
C TRP A 72 0.80 -0.92 -1.52
N ALA A 73 0.30 0.06 -2.28
CA ALA A 73 -0.09 1.36 -1.75
C ALA A 73 -1.21 1.25 -0.69
N ARG A 74 -2.15 0.31 -0.87
CA ARG A 74 -3.19 0.04 0.13
C ARG A 74 -2.64 -0.54 1.43
N VAL A 75 -1.57 -1.34 1.39
CA VAL A 75 -0.94 -1.86 2.60
C VAL A 75 -0.14 -0.76 3.29
N GLU A 76 0.64 0.02 2.54
CA GLU A 76 1.38 1.19 3.05
C GLU A 76 0.45 2.20 3.76
N ALA A 77 -0.68 2.54 3.13
CA ALA A 77 -1.67 3.44 3.71
C ALA A 77 -2.26 2.89 5.02
N LYS A 78 -2.47 1.57 5.12
CA LYS A 78 -2.92 0.94 6.37
C LYS A 78 -1.81 0.96 7.43
N CYS A 79 -0.55 0.72 7.06
CA CYS A 79 0.58 0.80 7.98
C CYS A 79 0.72 2.21 8.57
N ALA A 80 0.68 3.25 7.74
CA ALA A 80 0.77 4.64 8.18
C ALA A 80 -0.37 5.00 9.16
N ARG A 81 -1.61 4.65 8.83
CA ARG A 81 -2.77 4.91 9.71
C ARG A 81 -2.71 4.11 11.02
N ALA A 82 -2.22 2.88 10.97
CA ALA A 82 -2.05 2.06 12.17
C ALA A 82 -0.90 2.58 13.04
N ALA A 83 0.18 3.10 12.46
CA ALA A 83 1.26 3.75 13.20
C ALA A 83 0.74 5.00 13.94
N GLU A 84 0.01 5.89 13.26
CA GLU A 84 -0.61 7.06 13.90
C GLU A 84 -1.55 6.68 15.04
N TYR A 85 -2.32 5.60 14.88
CA TYR A 85 -3.18 5.09 15.94
C TYR A 85 -2.39 4.58 17.16
N LEU A 86 -1.26 3.91 16.94
CA LEU A 86 -0.37 3.46 18.01
C LEU A 86 0.31 4.62 18.72
N GLU A 87 0.80 5.61 17.98
CA GLU A 87 1.42 6.82 18.54
C GLU A 87 0.46 7.62 19.43
N ALA A 88 -0.85 7.57 19.14
CA ALA A 88 -1.88 8.22 19.93
C ALA A 88 -2.20 7.51 21.27
N MET A 89 -1.55 6.39 21.61
CA MET A 89 -1.81 5.67 22.87
C MET A 89 -0.52 5.26 23.61
N PRO A 90 -0.59 5.10 24.95
CA PRO A 90 0.52 4.59 25.75
C PRO A 90 0.96 3.19 25.31
N ILE A 91 2.25 2.88 25.47
CA ILE A 91 2.87 1.62 25.02
C ILE A 91 2.17 0.40 25.62
N GLU A 92 1.73 0.48 26.88
CA GLU A 92 1.02 -0.60 27.58
C GLU A 92 -0.25 -0.97 26.82
N ARG A 93 -1.04 0.03 26.42
CA ARG A 93 -2.27 -0.13 25.61
C ARG A 93 -1.99 -0.70 24.21
N GLN A 94 -0.82 -0.44 23.64
CA GLN A 94 -0.44 -0.99 22.33
C GLN A 94 -0.21 -2.51 22.38
N MET A 95 0.22 -3.03 23.54
CA MET A 95 0.48 -4.45 23.77
C MET A 95 -0.73 -5.21 24.32
N GLU A 96 -1.76 -4.51 24.78
CA GLU A 96 -2.98 -5.12 25.29
C GLU A 96 -3.93 -5.51 24.14
N SER A 97 -4.38 -6.76 24.18
CA SER A 97 -5.46 -7.23 23.30
C SER A 97 -6.78 -6.53 23.64
N PRO A 98 -7.45 -5.87 22.67
CA PRO A 98 -8.69 -5.13 22.96
C PRO A 98 -9.85 -6.03 23.39
N LYS A 99 -9.82 -7.30 22.96
CA LYS A 99 -10.78 -8.35 23.32
C LYS A 99 -10.04 -9.69 23.49
N PRO A 100 -10.52 -10.59 24.37
CA PRO A 100 -9.97 -11.95 24.48
C PRO A 100 -9.90 -12.64 23.11
N GLY A 101 -8.77 -13.28 22.81
CA GLY A 101 -8.54 -13.98 21.53
C GLY A 101 -8.22 -13.06 20.33
N THR A 102 -8.09 -11.75 20.53
CA THR A 102 -7.63 -10.82 19.48
C THR A 102 -6.16 -10.46 19.66
N ALA A 103 -5.50 -10.14 18.55
CA ALA A 103 -4.11 -9.70 18.59
C ALA A 103 -3.99 -8.25 19.11
N PRO A 104 -2.94 -7.92 19.87
CA PRO A 104 -2.64 -6.55 20.23
C PRO A 104 -2.49 -5.62 19.02
N PRO A 105 -2.85 -4.33 19.14
CA PRO A 105 -2.70 -3.36 18.05
C PRO A 105 -1.29 -3.32 17.46
N LEU A 106 -0.26 -3.39 18.31
CA LEU A 106 1.14 -3.39 17.87
C LEU A 106 1.46 -4.60 16.99
N GLU A 107 0.95 -5.77 17.36
CA GLU A 107 1.19 -7.00 16.58
C GLU A 107 0.46 -6.96 15.24
N VAL A 108 -0.75 -6.40 15.21
CA VAL A 108 -1.50 -6.18 13.97
C VAL A 108 -0.72 -5.25 13.03
N TRP A 109 -0.15 -4.16 13.54
CA TRP A 109 0.69 -3.26 12.76
C TRP A 109 1.94 -3.96 12.23
N ARG A 110 2.67 -4.69 13.08
CA ARG A 110 3.87 -5.46 12.67
C ARG A 110 3.58 -6.44 11.53
N ARG A 111 2.43 -7.13 11.56
CA ARG A 111 2.01 -8.03 10.47
C ARG A 111 1.73 -7.29 9.16
N MET A 112 1.12 -6.10 9.23
CA MET A 112 0.93 -5.26 8.06
C MET A 112 2.28 -4.79 7.51
N GLU A 113 3.20 -4.40 8.36
CA GLU A 113 4.53 -3.93 7.95
C GLU A 113 5.35 -5.04 7.28
N ALA A 114 5.28 -6.27 7.77
CA ALA A 114 5.88 -7.43 7.09
C ALA A 114 5.28 -7.66 5.69
N THR A 115 3.97 -7.42 5.54
CA THR A 115 3.29 -7.48 4.24
C THR A 115 3.74 -6.34 3.33
N ALA A 116 3.87 -5.11 3.86
CA ALA A 116 4.38 -3.95 3.13
C ALA A 116 5.80 -4.20 2.61
N LEU A 117 6.70 -4.70 3.47
CA LEU A 117 8.06 -5.07 3.12
C LEU A 117 8.10 -6.09 1.97
N THR A 118 7.23 -7.09 2.01
CA THR A 118 7.12 -8.09 0.93
C THR A 118 6.72 -7.43 -0.39
N HIS A 119 5.75 -6.52 -0.37
CA HIS A 119 5.35 -5.77 -1.56
C HIS A 119 6.48 -4.87 -2.09
N ARG A 120 7.17 -4.13 -1.21
CA ARG A 120 8.33 -3.31 -1.58
C ARG A 120 9.37 -4.14 -2.32
N GLY A 121 9.73 -5.32 -1.79
CA GLY A 121 10.73 -6.15 -2.44
C GLY A 121 10.29 -6.76 -3.77
N ARG A 122 9.01 -7.18 -3.89
CA ARG A 122 8.48 -7.69 -5.17
C ARG A 122 8.40 -6.61 -6.25
N LEU A 123 8.20 -5.35 -5.86
CA LEU A 123 8.17 -4.20 -6.75
C LEU A 123 9.54 -3.55 -6.94
N GLY A 124 10.64 -4.14 -6.43
CA GLY A 124 11.97 -3.56 -6.58
C GLY A 124 12.18 -2.22 -5.84
N LEU A 125 11.35 -1.93 -4.84
CA LEU A 125 11.37 -0.66 -4.09
C LEU A 125 12.29 -0.68 -2.87
N ASP A 126 13.04 -1.78 -2.67
CA ASP A 126 14.14 -1.83 -1.71
C ASP A 126 15.49 -1.87 -2.45
N PRO A 127 16.56 -1.32 -1.87
CA PRO A 127 17.86 -1.20 -2.54
C PRO A 127 18.43 -2.52 -3.04
N LEU A 128 18.20 -3.62 -2.32
CA LEU A 128 18.73 -4.93 -2.70
C LEU A 128 17.95 -5.52 -3.87
N SER A 129 16.62 -5.43 -3.86
CA SER A 129 15.79 -5.83 -4.99
C SER A 129 16.06 -4.97 -6.22
N ALA A 130 16.24 -3.65 -6.06
CA ALA A 130 16.63 -2.75 -7.13
C ALA A 130 17.99 -3.13 -7.75
N ALA A 131 18.99 -3.41 -6.90
CA ALA A 131 20.31 -3.86 -7.36
C ALA A 131 20.26 -5.21 -8.09
N ARG A 132 19.44 -6.16 -7.62
CA ARG A 132 19.22 -7.45 -8.28
C ARG A 132 18.58 -7.30 -9.64
N LEU A 133 17.48 -6.54 -9.73
CA LEU A 133 16.83 -6.23 -11.00
C LEU A 133 17.79 -5.52 -11.97
N GLY A 134 18.58 -4.57 -11.46
CA GLY A 134 19.59 -3.88 -12.25
C GLY A 134 20.67 -4.83 -12.79
N LYS A 135 21.13 -5.77 -11.97
CA LYS A 135 22.10 -6.81 -12.39
C LYS A 135 21.52 -7.69 -13.49
N ASP A 136 20.30 -8.18 -13.33
CA ASP A 136 19.67 -9.08 -14.30
C ASP A 136 19.43 -8.38 -15.65
N VAL A 137 18.99 -7.11 -15.61
CA VAL A 137 18.84 -6.28 -16.81
C VAL A 137 20.20 -6.02 -17.48
N ALA A 138 21.24 -5.72 -16.72
CA ALA A 138 22.58 -5.50 -17.27
C ALA A 138 23.14 -6.77 -17.93
N ALA A 139 22.99 -7.93 -17.29
CA ALA A 139 23.41 -9.22 -17.84
C ALA A 139 22.70 -9.51 -19.18
N ALA A 140 21.38 -9.35 -19.23
CA ALA A 140 20.61 -9.56 -20.46
C ALA A 140 21.06 -8.65 -21.62
N LYS A 141 21.44 -7.39 -21.33
CA LYS A 141 21.97 -6.47 -22.36
C LYS A 141 23.31 -6.92 -22.91
N VAL A 142 24.20 -7.43 -22.07
CA VAL A 142 25.51 -7.97 -22.48
C VAL A 142 25.32 -9.19 -23.39
N ASP A 143 24.42 -10.10 -23.01
CA ASP A 143 24.12 -11.30 -23.82
C ASP A 143 23.54 -10.93 -25.20
N MET A 144 22.61 -9.98 -25.25
CA MET A 144 22.04 -9.49 -26.51
C MET A 144 23.09 -8.81 -27.40
N ALA A 145 23.98 -8.01 -26.82
CA ALA A 145 25.06 -7.37 -27.59
C ALA A 145 26.01 -8.42 -28.20
N LYS A 146 26.32 -9.48 -27.45
CA LYS A 146 27.13 -10.59 -27.94
C LYS A 146 26.44 -11.33 -29.10
N LEU A 147 25.16 -11.66 -28.96
CA LEU A 147 24.39 -12.32 -30.02
C LEU A 147 24.34 -11.49 -31.31
N LEU A 148 24.14 -10.17 -31.20
CA LEU A 148 24.14 -9.27 -32.36
C LEU A 148 25.53 -9.17 -33.00
N SER A 149 26.59 -9.12 -32.20
CA SER A 149 27.98 -9.12 -32.69
C SER A 149 28.32 -10.40 -33.44
N ASP A 150 27.94 -11.56 -32.88
CA ASP A 150 28.17 -12.87 -33.50
C ASP A 150 27.37 -13.00 -34.81
N ALA A 151 26.14 -12.50 -34.84
CA ALA A 151 25.31 -12.47 -36.04
C ALA A 151 25.90 -11.58 -37.14
N GLN A 152 26.40 -10.38 -36.79
CA GLN A 152 27.05 -9.48 -37.74
C GLN A 152 28.31 -10.11 -38.33
N ALA A 153 29.17 -10.69 -37.49
CA ALA A 153 30.38 -11.38 -37.95
C ALA A 153 30.06 -12.54 -38.91
N ALA A 154 28.95 -13.26 -38.69
CA ALA A 154 28.50 -14.32 -39.58
C ALA A 154 27.96 -13.79 -40.93
N VAL A 155 27.35 -12.60 -40.95
CA VAL A 155 26.93 -11.93 -42.20
C VAL A 155 28.16 -11.46 -42.98
N ASP A 156 29.08 -10.75 -42.34
CA ASP A 156 30.29 -10.23 -42.97
C ASP A 156 31.14 -11.36 -43.58
N ALA A 157 31.24 -12.50 -42.88
CA ALA A 157 31.95 -13.68 -43.38
C ALA A 157 31.28 -14.33 -44.61
N ARG A 158 29.94 -14.25 -44.74
CA ARG A 158 29.22 -14.74 -45.92
C ARG A 158 29.43 -13.82 -47.11
N GLU A 159 29.32 -12.51 -46.91
CA GLU A 159 29.53 -11.52 -47.96
C GLU A 159 30.97 -11.54 -48.50
N ALA A 160 31.97 -11.74 -47.62
CA ALA A 160 33.36 -11.89 -48.03
C ALA A 160 33.64 -13.19 -48.83
N GLY A 161 32.80 -14.22 -48.67
CA GLY A 161 32.92 -15.49 -49.39
C GLY A 161 32.22 -15.52 -50.75
N GLU A 162 31.19 -14.70 -50.97
CA GLU A 162 30.48 -14.56 -52.26
C GLU A 162 31.17 -13.60 -53.25
N GLY A 163 32.12 -12.79 -52.77
CA GLY A 163 32.88 -11.84 -53.59
C GLY A 163 34.21 -12.34 -54.17
N ALA A 164 34.55 -13.62 -54.01
CA ALA A 164 35.79 -14.26 -54.49
C ALA A 164 35.50 -15.30 -55.59
#